data_AF-A0A1G1HB71-F1
#
_entry.id   AF-A0A1G1HB71-F1
#
_cell.length_a   1.000
_cell.length_b   1.000
_cell.length_c   1.000
_cell.angle_alpha   90.00
_cell.angle_beta   90.00
_cell.angle_gamma   90.00
#
_symmetry.space_group_name_H-M   'P 1'
#
loop_
_entity.id
_entity.type
_entity.pdbx_description
1 polymer ?
#
loop_
_entity_poly.entity_id
_entity_poly.type
_entity_poly.pdbx_seq_one_letter_code
_entity_poly.pdbx_strand_id
1 'polypeptide(L)'
;LIRSLHPELRKKIHYGLQGIREDPYGGKPLQNELEGLRSFRVGKFRIIYRITEKKEIEIVTVGPRRTVYDETARIIKKSKG
;
A
#
# COMPACT_ATOMS: atom_id res chain seq x y z
N LEU A 1 -4.65 1.33 17.33
CA LEU A 1 -5.21 1.67 16.00
C LEU A 1 -5.42 0.47 15.04
N ILE A 2 -5.37 -0.79 15.49
CA ILE A 2 -5.70 -1.99 14.68
C ILE A 2 -6.63 -2.92 15.48
N ARG A 3 -7.77 -2.42 15.97
CA ARG A 3 -8.72 -3.23 16.78
C ARG A 3 -10.10 -3.43 16.15
N SER A 4 -10.43 -2.72 15.07
CA SER A 4 -11.76 -2.83 14.42
C SER A 4 -11.72 -3.12 12.91
N LEU A 5 -10.65 -3.75 12.41
CA LEU A 5 -10.66 -4.32 11.07
C LEU A 5 -11.34 -5.70 11.13
N HIS A 6 -12.36 -5.91 10.29
CA HIS A 6 -13.03 -7.21 10.18
C HIS A 6 -11.96 -8.32 10.02
N PRO A 7 -12.04 -9.44 10.77
CA PRO A 7 -10.96 -10.44 10.82
C PRO A 7 -10.50 -10.92 9.44
N GLU A 8 -11.43 -11.02 8.51
CA GLU A 8 -11.15 -11.42 7.13
C GLU A 8 -10.28 -10.39 6.36
N LEU A 9 -10.50 -9.09 6.60
CA LEU A 9 -9.69 -8.04 6.03
C LEU A 9 -8.27 -8.06 6.62
N ARG A 10 -8.15 -8.29 7.93
CA ARG A 10 -6.84 -8.45 8.59
C ARG A 10 -6.05 -9.62 8.01
N LYS A 11 -6.70 -10.76 7.79
CA LYS A 11 -6.09 -11.96 7.17
C LYS A 11 -5.62 -11.66 5.74
N LYS A 12 -6.47 -11.01 4.93
CA LYS A 12 -6.14 -10.59 3.57
C LYS A 12 -4.91 -9.66 3.55
N ILE A 13 -4.89 -8.64 4.41
CA ILE A 13 -3.75 -7.71 4.51
C ILE A 13 -2.48 -8.46 4.91
N HIS A 14 -2.56 -9.38 5.89
CA HIS A 14 -1.41 -10.17 6.31
C HIS A 14 -0.79 -10.98 5.16
N TYR A 15 -1.61 -11.68 4.37
CA TYR A 15 -1.11 -12.37 3.17
C TYR A 15 -0.51 -11.43 2.13
N GLY A 16 -1.12 -10.26 1.94
CA GLY A 16 -0.56 -9.23 1.07
C GLY A 16 0.83 -8.79 1.52
N LEU A 17 1.03 -8.58 2.81
CA LEU A 17 2.34 -8.21 3.38
C LEU A 17 3.37 -9.34 3.25
N GLN A 18 2.96 -10.60 3.40
CA GLN A 18 3.85 -11.75 3.14
C GLN A 18 4.31 -11.77 1.68
N GLY A 19 3.39 -11.59 0.73
CA GLY A 19 3.74 -11.53 -0.70
C GLY A 19 4.68 -10.36 -1.04
N ILE A 20 4.46 -9.19 -0.44
CA ILE A 20 5.38 -8.05 -0.62
C ILE A 20 6.76 -8.33 0.01
N ARG A 21 6.82 -9.08 1.12
CA ARG A 21 8.09 -9.47 1.74
C ARG A 21 8.87 -10.45 0.86
N GLU A 22 8.18 -11.38 0.21
CA GLU A 22 8.78 -12.38 -0.69
C GLU A 22 9.27 -11.75 -2.00
N ASP A 23 8.45 -10.89 -2.61
CA ASP A 23 8.82 -10.09 -3.78
C ASP A 23 8.42 -8.62 -3.59
N PRO A 24 9.34 -7.78 -3.10
CA PRO A 24 9.11 -6.36 -2.93
C PRO A 24 8.80 -5.63 -4.23
N TYR A 25 9.21 -6.17 -5.38
CA TYR A 25 9.00 -5.55 -6.69
C TYR A 25 7.76 -6.06 -7.42
N GLY A 26 7.06 -7.07 -6.88
CA GLY A 26 5.87 -7.68 -7.46
C GLY A 26 4.64 -6.78 -7.50
N GLY A 27 4.64 -5.67 -6.76
CA GLY A 27 3.63 -4.61 -6.88
C GLY A 27 3.82 -3.77 -8.14
N LYS A 28 2.71 -3.37 -8.78
CA LYS A 28 2.75 -2.53 -9.97
C LYS A 28 3.30 -1.14 -9.62
N PRO A 29 4.33 -0.63 -10.31
CA PRO A 29 4.77 0.75 -10.10
C PRO A 29 3.65 1.72 -10.46
N LEU A 30 3.53 2.79 -9.68
CA LEU A 30 2.61 3.90 -9.93
C LEU A 30 3.33 5.02 -10.69
N GLN A 31 2.54 5.90 -11.30
CA GLN A 31 3.00 6.96 -12.19
C GLN A 31 2.44 8.31 -11.74
N ASN A 32 2.87 9.38 -12.42
CA ASN A 32 2.45 10.76 -12.17
C ASN A 32 2.75 11.18 -10.72
N GLU A 33 1.80 11.80 -10.04
CA GLU A 33 1.92 12.25 -8.65
C GLU A 33 2.20 11.13 -7.61
N LEU A 34 2.07 9.85 -8.01
CA LEU A 34 2.34 8.68 -7.17
C LEU A 34 3.61 7.93 -7.60
N GLU A 35 4.45 8.52 -8.45
CA GLU A 35 5.74 7.96 -8.83
C GLU A 35 6.61 7.64 -7.60
N GLY A 36 7.37 6.55 -7.69
CA GLY A 36 8.15 6.00 -6.56
C GLY A 36 7.33 5.11 -5.61
N LEU A 37 6.00 5.04 -5.78
CA LEU A 37 5.15 4.09 -5.07
C LEU A 37 4.82 2.85 -5.92
N ARG A 38 4.39 1.79 -5.24
CA ARG A 38 3.93 0.52 -5.81
C ARG A 38 2.56 0.14 -5.25
N SER A 39 1.79 -0.57 -6.08
CA SER A 39 0.45 -1.06 -5.74
C SER A 39 0.40 -2.58 -5.80
N PHE A 40 0.25 -3.22 -4.64
CA PHE A 40 0.04 -4.66 -4.52
C PHE A 40 -1.45 -4.99 -4.42
N ARG A 41 -1.93 -6.03 -5.14
CA ARG A 41 -3.35 -6.41 -5.16
C ARG A 41 -3.65 -7.45 -4.09
N VAL A 42 -4.66 -7.17 -3.27
CA VAL A 42 -5.20 -8.12 -2.28
C VAL A 42 -6.71 -8.20 -2.43
N GLY A 43 -7.19 -9.10 -3.29
CA GLY A 43 -8.60 -9.20 -3.62
C GLY A 43 -9.17 -7.88 -4.19
N LYS A 44 -10.08 -7.24 -3.44
CA LYS A 44 -10.71 -5.94 -3.76
C LYS A 44 -9.93 -4.72 -3.23
N PHE A 45 -8.88 -4.95 -2.44
CA PHE A 45 -8.07 -3.93 -1.81
C PHE A 45 -6.70 -3.80 -2.49
N ARG A 46 -6.04 -2.67 -2.27
CA ARG A 46 -4.64 -2.44 -2.61
C ARG A 46 -3.85 -2.05 -1.37
N ILE A 47 -2.62 -2.56 -1.31
CA ILE A 47 -1.59 -2.07 -0.41
C ILE A 47 -0.70 -1.16 -1.24
N ILE A 48 -0.61 0.11 -0.84
CA ILE A 48 0.29 1.08 -1.45
C ILE A 48 1.52 1.19 -0.58
N TYR A 49 2.68 1.01 -1.19
CA TYR A 49 3.95 0.94 -0.49
C TYR A 49 5.09 1.50 -1.35
N ARG A 50 6.25 1.70 -0.73
CA ARG A 50 7.51 1.99 -1.42
C ARG A 50 8.64 1.16 -0.85
N ILE A 51 9.72 1.05 -1.61
CA ILE A 51 10.98 0.47 -1.16
C ILE A 51 11.93 1.64 -0.94
N THR A 52 12.45 1.81 0.28
CA THR A 52 13.41 2.88 0.59
C THR A 52 14.79 2.54 0.03
N GLU A 53 15.70 3.50 0.01
CA GLU A 53 17.10 3.27 -0.37
C GLU A 53 17.79 2.22 0.53
N LYS A 54 17.34 2.10 1.79
CA LYS A 54 17.80 1.08 2.74
C LYS A 54 17.17 -0.30 2.51
N LYS A 55 16.43 -0.47 1.41
CA LYS A 55 15.66 -1.68 1.06
C LYS A 55 14.58 -2.03 2.08
N GLU A 56 14.04 -1.03 2.78
CA GLU A 56 12.93 -1.21 3.70
C GLU A 56 11.60 -1.04 2.96
N ILE A 57 10.60 -1.83 3.34
CA ILE A 57 9.24 -1.70 2.80
C ILE A 57 8.46 -0.76 3.72
N GLU A 58 8.06 0.39 3.19
CA GLU A 58 7.19 1.32 3.88
C GLU A 58 5.77 1.25 3.32
N ILE A 59 4.80 0.92 4.18
CA ILE A 59 3.39 0.90 3.81
C ILE A 59 2.82 2.31 3.96
N VAL A 60 2.32 2.87 2.85
CA VAL A 60 1.74 4.21 2.81
C VAL A 60 0.26 4.17 3.20
N THR A 61 -0.51 3.29 2.56
CA THR A 61 -1.93 3.10 2.88
C THR A 61 -2.45 1.76 2.38
N VAL A 62 -3.57 1.32 2.93
CA VAL A 62 -4.31 0.13 2.50
C VAL A 62 -5.78 0.46 2.37
N GLY A 63 -6.37 0.21 1.20
CA GLY A 63 -7.76 0.58 0.97
C GLY A 63 -8.40 -0.05 -0.26
N PRO A 64 -9.71 0.13 -0.46
CA PRO A 64 -10.41 -0.31 -1.66
C PRO A 64 -9.82 0.32 -2.92
N ARG A 65 -9.77 -0.42 -4.04
CA ARG A 65 -9.21 0.09 -5.31
C ARG A 65 -9.80 1.45 -5.74
N ARG A 66 -11.08 1.71 -5.44
CA ARG A 66 -11.79 2.92 -5.85
C ARG A 66 -11.29 4.18 -5.16
N THR A 67 -10.82 4.08 -3.90
CA THR A 67 -10.51 5.27 -3.08
C THR A 67 -9.04 5.38 -2.70
N VAL A 68 -8.32 4.26 -2.71
CA VAL A 68 -6.94 4.18 -2.19
C VAL A 68 -5.97 5.13 -2.90
N TYR A 69 -6.14 5.41 -4.20
CA TYR A 69 -5.24 6.30 -4.94
C TYR A 69 -5.45 7.77 -4.55
N ASP A 70 -6.71 8.22 -4.45
CA ASP A 70 -7.05 9.57 -3.99
C ASP A 70 -6.61 9.80 -2.54
N GLU A 71 -6.82 8.79 -1.68
CA GLU A 71 -6.35 8.82 -0.30
C GLU A 71 -4.81 8.91 -0.23
N THR A 72 -4.11 8.13 -1.05
CA THR A 72 -2.64 8.18 -1.15
C THR A 72 -2.18 9.58 -1.58
N ALA A 73 -2.77 10.15 -2.63
CA ALA A 73 -2.41 11.48 -3.11
C ALA A 73 -2.62 12.56 -2.04
N ARG A 74 -3.71 12.46 -1.26
CA ARG A 74 -3.96 13.35 -0.11
C ARG A 74 -2.92 13.19 1.00
N ILE A 75 -2.49 11.97 1.32
CA ILE A 75 -1.46 11.70 2.32
C ILE A 75 -0.13 12.34 1.89
N ILE A 76 0.29 12.12 0.64
CA ILE A 76 1.55 12.68 0.11
C ILE A 76 1.52 14.21 0.10
N LYS A 77 0.41 14.82 -0.31
CA LYS A 77 0.26 16.28 -0.30
C LYS A 77 0.41 16.85 1.12
N LYS A 78 -0.18 16.17 2.13
CA LYS A 78 -0.07 16.59 3.53
C LYS A 78 1.33 16.41 4.13
N SER A 79 2.11 15.43 3.68
CA SER A 79 3.48 15.23 4.19
C SER A 79 4.51 16.18 3.60
N LYS A 80 4.16 16.89 2.51
CA LYS A 80 5.03 17.83 1.80
C LYS A 80 4.82 19.30 2.20
N GLY A 81 3.80 19.59 3.01
CA GLY A 81 3.53 20.92 3.56
C GLY A 81 3.73 20.92 5.07
#